data_AF-A0AA88DDX8-F1
#
_entry.id   AF-A0AA88DDX8-F1
#
_cell.length_a   1.000
_cell.length_b   1.000
_cell.length_c   1.000
_cell.angle_alpha   90.00
_cell.angle_beta   90.00
_cell.angle_gamma   90.00
#
_symmetry.space_group_name_H-M   'P 1'
#
loop_
_entity.id
_entity.type
_entity.pdbx_description
1 polymer ?
#
loop_
_entity_poly.entity_id
_entity_poly.type
_entity_poly.pdbx_seq_one_letter_code
_entity_poly.pdbx_strand_id
1 'polypeptide(L)'
;MADVVVDAMIAEAVRFERASFAGDLQSMSWLAMAVGGICGSLSGGYALSNLNTDKIFLLFSVLPFMQLLSCGLVKENSIGNKVLPEASNSKGSSGVNGNNGNIDGDSFLYQKSNISTLKRKKSQKGHKKDVAIPSKLPSVEKVDSLASSWFQSMKSASYSLFRAFRKPIILRPMAWFFLAHVVVPNLSTVMFYYQTEVLNLEASFLGTTRVVGWLGLMVGTFTYNQYLKTMKLRRILVWAQIGLALLTALDVVLVSRLNVAFGISDKIMVLCGSALSDAINQFKFMPFLILSGQLCPPGIEGTLFALFMSINNLGSTMGSFMGASLASILSISSGSFDNLLSGIAIQVFCTLIPIAFLFLIPKEATGISA
;
A
#
# COMPACT_ATOMS: atom_id res chain seq x y z
N MET A 1 -7.85 1.75 -3.06
CA MET A 1 -7.37 0.90 -4.18
C MET A 1 -6.50 1.69 -5.15
N ALA A 2 -6.98 2.79 -5.72
CA ALA A 2 -6.18 3.63 -6.63
C ALA A 2 -4.83 4.07 -6.04
N ASP A 3 -4.83 4.50 -4.78
CA ASP A 3 -3.63 4.89 -4.04
C ASP A 3 -2.54 3.80 -4.02
N VAL A 4 -2.93 2.56 -3.73
CA VAL A 4 -2.04 1.38 -3.72
C VAL A 4 -1.43 1.11 -5.08
N VAL A 5 -2.22 1.31 -6.15
CA VAL A 5 -1.73 1.13 -7.54
C VAL A 5 -0.73 2.22 -7.87
N VAL A 6 -1.00 3.48 -7.49
CA VAL A 6 -0.08 4.60 -7.67
C VAL A 6 1.23 4.36 -6.91
N ASP A 7 1.19 3.92 -5.65
CA ASP A 7 2.39 3.58 -4.88
C ASP A 7 3.20 2.44 -5.53
N ALA A 8 2.52 1.42 -6.05
CA ALA A 8 3.18 0.32 -6.75
C ALA A 8 3.82 0.77 -8.08
N MET A 9 3.15 1.63 -8.84
CA MET A 9 3.68 2.21 -10.08
C MET A 9 4.87 3.13 -9.79
N ILE A 10 4.82 3.92 -8.72
CA ILE A 10 5.95 4.74 -8.26
C ILE A 10 7.12 3.83 -7.89
N ALA A 11 6.90 2.78 -7.11
CA ALA A 11 7.95 1.83 -6.74
C ALA A 11 8.59 1.15 -7.96
N GLU A 12 7.78 0.79 -8.96
CA GLU A 12 8.26 0.24 -10.23
C GLU A 12 9.09 1.29 -11.00
N ALA A 13 8.61 2.52 -11.16
CA ALA A 13 9.30 3.60 -11.87
C ALA A 13 10.66 3.95 -11.24
N VAL A 14 10.72 4.01 -9.91
CA VAL A 14 11.95 4.27 -9.13
C VAL A 14 13.03 3.25 -9.39
N ARG A 15 12.64 2.01 -9.67
CA ARG A 15 13.58 0.94 -10.02
C ARG A 15 14.23 1.18 -11.38
N PHE A 16 13.49 1.75 -12.33
CA PHE A 16 13.99 2.06 -13.67
C PHE A 16 14.84 3.34 -13.70
N GLU A 17 14.53 4.36 -12.89
CA GLU A 17 15.15 5.71 -12.95
C GLU A 17 16.29 5.98 -11.95
N ARG A 18 16.93 4.94 -11.39
CA ARG A 18 17.86 4.99 -10.24
C ARG A 18 17.16 5.31 -8.93
N ALA A 19 17.43 4.49 -7.91
CA ALA A 19 16.82 4.54 -6.59
C ALA A 19 17.06 5.85 -5.79
N SER A 20 17.96 6.74 -6.24
CA SER A 20 18.14 8.08 -5.66
C SER A 20 16.92 8.97 -5.81
N PHE A 21 16.07 8.74 -6.82
CA PHE A 21 14.89 9.56 -7.09
C PHE A 21 13.62 9.06 -6.37
N ALA A 22 13.72 7.97 -5.60
CA ALA A 22 12.60 7.32 -4.91
C ALA A 22 11.83 8.27 -3.99
N GLY A 23 12.55 8.94 -3.09
CA GLY A 23 11.96 9.84 -2.12
C GLY A 23 11.31 11.05 -2.78
N ASP A 24 11.92 11.56 -3.86
CA ASP A 24 11.43 12.74 -4.58
C ASP A 24 10.12 12.40 -5.31
N LEU A 25 10.07 11.29 -6.04
CA LEU A 25 8.87 10.86 -6.78
C LEU A 25 7.70 10.54 -5.84
N GLN A 26 7.97 9.86 -4.73
CA GLN A 26 6.93 9.59 -3.74
C GLN A 26 6.47 10.86 -3.02
N SER A 27 7.38 11.79 -2.70
CA SER A 27 7.00 13.08 -2.11
C SER A 27 6.10 13.90 -3.02
N MET A 28 6.31 13.87 -4.33
CA MET A 28 5.46 14.55 -5.31
C MET A 28 4.06 13.95 -5.38
N SER A 29 3.94 12.61 -5.28
CA SER A 29 2.63 11.95 -5.20
C SER A 29 1.86 12.37 -3.94
N TRP A 30 2.54 12.41 -2.80
CA TRP A 30 1.95 12.82 -1.53
C TRP A 30 1.58 14.32 -1.51
N LEU A 31 2.37 15.17 -2.17
CA LEU A 31 2.03 16.57 -2.39
C LEU A 31 0.76 16.70 -3.25
N ALA A 32 0.64 15.94 -4.34
CA ALA A 32 -0.54 15.93 -5.18
C ALA A 32 -1.79 15.42 -4.42
N MET A 33 -1.62 14.40 -3.57
CA MET A 33 -2.68 13.92 -2.67
C MET A 33 -3.13 15.02 -1.71
N ALA A 34 -2.19 15.75 -1.10
CA ALA A 34 -2.51 16.86 -0.20
C ALA A 34 -3.29 17.98 -0.92
N VAL A 35 -2.88 18.36 -2.13
CA VAL A 35 -3.61 19.34 -2.96
C VAL A 35 -5.02 18.84 -3.28
N GLY A 36 -5.16 17.58 -3.69
CA GLY A 36 -6.47 16.96 -3.92
C GLY A 36 -7.34 16.95 -2.66
N GLY A 37 -6.74 16.67 -1.50
CA GLY A 37 -7.39 16.69 -0.20
C GLY A 37 -7.88 18.08 0.22
N ILE A 38 -7.09 19.14 -0.04
CA ILE A 38 -7.47 20.54 0.19
C ILE A 38 -8.66 20.91 -0.69
N CYS A 39 -8.55 20.68 -2.00
CA CYS A 39 -9.61 20.97 -2.96
C CYS A 39 -10.90 20.19 -2.63
N GLY A 40 -10.79 18.92 -2.28
CA GLY A 40 -11.90 18.05 -1.88
C GLY A 40 -12.55 18.49 -0.57
N SER A 41 -11.77 18.90 0.43
CA SER A 41 -12.31 19.34 1.73
C SER A 41 -13.01 20.70 1.62
N LEU A 42 -12.45 21.63 0.83
CA LEU A 42 -13.07 22.94 0.57
C LEU A 42 -14.37 22.80 -0.24
N SER A 43 -14.32 22.08 -1.35
CA SER A 43 -15.51 21.83 -2.18
C SER A 43 -16.56 21.03 -1.44
N GLY A 44 -16.18 20.04 -0.64
CA GLY A 44 -17.07 19.25 0.21
C GLY A 44 -17.75 20.08 1.30
N GLY A 45 -17.00 20.93 2.00
CA GLY A 45 -17.57 21.84 3.00
C GLY A 45 -18.54 22.86 2.41
N TYR A 46 -18.19 23.43 1.25
CA TYR A 46 -19.08 24.34 0.50
C TYR A 46 -20.34 23.64 0.01
N ALA A 47 -20.20 22.44 -0.56
CA ALA A 47 -21.31 21.65 -1.06
C ALA A 47 -22.27 21.25 0.07
N LEU A 48 -21.75 20.84 1.23
CA LEU A 48 -22.56 20.46 2.39
C LEU A 48 -23.41 21.61 2.94
N SER A 49 -22.94 22.85 2.79
CA SER A 49 -23.61 24.04 3.33
C SER A 49 -24.64 24.64 2.35
N ASN A 50 -24.50 24.41 1.05
CA ASN A 50 -25.28 25.10 0.01
C ASN A 50 -26.10 24.18 -0.91
N LEU A 51 -25.84 22.87 -0.89
CA LEU A 51 -26.46 21.92 -1.80
C LEU A 51 -27.18 20.80 -1.05
N ASN A 52 -28.26 20.30 -1.64
CA ASN A 52 -28.94 19.09 -1.15
C ASN A 52 -28.09 17.85 -1.41
N THR A 53 -28.17 16.87 -0.52
CA THR A 53 -27.38 15.63 -0.52
C THR A 53 -27.38 14.89 -1.86
N ASP A 54 -28.51 14.84 -2.56
CA ASP A 54 -28.62 14.17 -3.88
C ASP A 54 -27.70 14.80 -4.94
N LYS A 55 -27.62 16.14 -4.95
CA LYS A 55 -26.75 16.88 -5.87
C LYS A 55 -25.28 16.73 -5.50
N ILE A 56 -24.98 16.60 -4.21
CA ILE A 56 -23.63 16.35 -3.72
C ILE A 56 -23.14 15.00 -4.24
N PHE A 57 -23.93 13.93 -4.09
CA PHE A 57 -23.55 12.62 -4.60
C PHE A 57 -23.34 12.62 -6.13
N LEU A 58 -24.21 13.30 -6.88
CA LEU A 58 -24.06 13.41 -8.33
C LEU A 58 -22.77 14.16 -8.71
N LEU A 59 -22.51 15.31 -8.09
CA LEU A 59 -21.30 16.10 -8.31
C LEU A 59 -20.03 15.31 -7.99
N PHE A 60 -20.00 14.63 -6.83
CA PHE A 60 -18.84 13.85 -6.40
C PHE A 60 -18.63 12.57 -7.22
N SER A 61 -19.67 12.02 -7.88
CA SER A 61 -19.53 10.85 -8.76
C SER A 61 -18.66 11.09 -10.01
N VAL A 62 -18.52 12.35 -10.42
CA VAL A 62 -17.66 12.75 -11.54
C VAL A 62 -16.19 12.46 -11.24
N LEU A 63 -15.76 12.59 -9.98
CA LEU A 63 -14.36 12.40 -9.59
C LEU A 63 -13.91 10.92 -9.74
N PRO A 64 -14.62 9.91 -9.21
CA PRO A 64 -14.34 8.50 -9.49
C PRO A 64 -14.43 8.15 -10.99
N PHE A 65 -15.34 8.77 -11.73
CA PHE A 65 -15.46 8.53 -13.18
C PHE A 65 -14.21 9.03 -13.93
N MET A 66 -13.72 10.23 -13.60
CA MET A 66 -12.46 10.75 -14.13
C MET A 66 -11.27 9.85 -13.76
N GLN A 67 -11.23 9.33 -12.52
CA GLN A 67 -10.20 8.36 -12.12
C GLN A 67 -10.26 7.08 -12.95
N LEU A 68 -11.47 6.56 -13.21
CA LEU A 68 -11.68 5.37 -14.03
C LEU A 68 -11.20 5.58 -15.48
N LEU A 69 -11.51 6.74 -16.07
CA LEU A 69 -11.02 7.12 -17.40
C LEU A 69 -9.49 7.21 -17.42
N SER A 70 -8.89 7.80 -16.39
CA SER A 70 -7.44 7.89 -16.26
C SER A 70 -6.78 6.51 -16.19
N CYS A 71 -7.38 5.53 -15.49
CA CYS A 71 -6.87 4.16 -15.45
C CYS A 71 -6.83 3.52 -16.85
N GLY A 72 -7.80 3.84 -17.73
CA GLY A 72 -7.82 3.35 -19.11
C GLY A 72 -6.70 3.90 -20.01
N LEU A 73 -6.05 4.99 -19.58
CA LEU A 73 -4.93 5.61 -20.32
C LEU A 73 -3.56 5.13 -19.83
N VAL A 74 -3.50 4.39 -18.72
CA VAL A 74 -2.25 3.84 -18.19
C VAL A 74 -1.74 2.78 -19.16
N LYS A 75 -0.57 3.04 -19.75
CA LYS A 75 0.05 2.14 -20.71
C LYS A 75 0.67 0.95 -19.98
N GLU A 76 0.05 -0.21 -20.10
CA GLU A 76 0.62 -1.46 -19.60
C GLU A 76 1.75 -1.92 -20.53
N ASN A 77 2.99 -1.95 -20.01
CA ASN A 77 4.08 -2.61 -20.69
C ASN A 77 3.97 -4.11 -20.40
N SER A 78 3.43 -4.88 -21.34
CA SER A 78 3.48 -6.34 -21.26
C SER A 78 4.95 -6.77 -21.18
N ILE A 79 5.39 -7.26 -20.02
CA ILE A 79 6.66 -7.95 -19.87
C ILE A 79 6.51 -9.29 -20.60
N GLY A 80 6.68 -9.24 -21.92
CA GLY A 80 6.76 -10.42 -22.76
C GLY A 80 7.94 -11.28 -22.32
N ASN A 81 7.70 -12.57 -22.09
CA ASN A 81 8.65 -13.70 -22.14
C ASN A 81 10.13 -13.30 -22.29
N LYS A 82 10.75 -12.81 -21.22
CA LYS A 82 12.19 -12.92 -21.05
C LYS A 82 12.44 -13.86 -19.89
N VAL A 83 12.30 -15.15 -20.20
CA VAL A 83 13.11 -16.17 -19.56
C VAL A 83 14.55 -15.71 -19.70
N LEU A 84 15.14 -15.24 -18.60
CA LEU A 84 16.58 -15.08 -18.49
C LEU A 84 17.20 -16.41 -18.93
N PRO A 85 18.02 -16.46 -19.99
CA PRO A 85 18.76 -17.67 -20.30
C PRO A 85 19.69 -17.92 -19.12
N GLU A 86 19.47 -19.04 -18.42
CA GLU A 86 20.47 -19.62 -17.53
C GLU A 86 21.78 -19.70 -18.29
N ALA A 87 22.80 -19.03 -17.74
CA ALA A 87 24.16 -19.07 -18.20
C ALA A 87 24.69 -20.51 -18.07
N SER A 88 24.48 -21.31 -19.10
CA SER A 88 25.25 -22.53 -19.34
C SER A 88 26.40 -22.17 -20.26
N ASN A 89 27.59 -21.95 -19.67
CA ASN A 89 28.89 -22.35 -20.22
C ASN A 89 30.02 -21.79 -19.35
N SER A 90 30.58 -22.64 -18.48
CA SER A 90 32.02 -22.64 -18.22
C SER A 90 32.58 -23.99 -18.66
N LYS A 91 33.17 -24.03 -19.85
CA LYS A 91 34.11 -25.07 -20.25
C LYS A 91 35.28 -25.04 -19.27
N GLY A 92 35.49 -26.15 -18.55
CA GLY A 92 36.74 -26.49 -17.90
C GLY A 92 37.10 -27.92 -18.33
N SER A 93 37.85 -28.04 -19.41
CA SER A 93 38.43 -29.29 -19.89
C SER A 93 39.78 -29.49 -19.21
N SER A 94 39.94 -30.58 -18.46
CA SER A 94 41.25 -31.20 -18.19
C SER A 94 41.09 -32.71 -18.27
N GLY A 95 41.89 -33.34 -19.13
CA GLY A 95 41.72 -34.71 -19.57
C GLY A 95 42.10 -35.78 -18.53
N VAL A 96 41.87 -37.04 -18.94
CA VAL A 96 42.84 -38.15 -19.00
C VAL A 96 42.20 -39.50 -18.60
N ASN A 97 42.29 -40.44 -19.55
CA ASN A 97 42.36 -41.91 -19.49
C ASN A 97 41.35 -42.75 -18.68
N GLY A 98 41.02 -43.91 -19.27
CA GLY A 98 40.89 -45.13 -18.47
C GLY A 98 39.99 -46.20 -19.07
N ASN A 99 40.61 -47.15 -19.74
CA ASN A 99 40.08 -48.31 -20.46
C ASN A 99 39.37 -49.40 -19.61
N ASN A 100 38.59 -50.23 -20.31
CA ASN A 100 38.26 -51.66 -20.08
C ASN A 100 37.18 -52.12 -19.07
N GLY A 101 36.31 -53.00 -19.56
CA GLY A 101 35.72 -54.11 -18.80
C GLY A 101 34.31 -54.56 -19.20
N ASN A 102 34.21 -55.45 -20.20
CA ASN A 102 33.00 -56.23 -20.54
C ASN A 102 32.43 -57.01 -19.34
N ILE A 103 31.11 -57.22 -19.32
CA ILE A 103 30.43 -58.54 -19.20
C ILE A 103 28.95 -58.37 -19.64
N ASP A 104 28.54 -59.30 -20.49
CA ASP A 104 27.24 -59.43 -21.16
C ASP A 104 26.09 -59.87 -20.25
N GLY A 105 24.85 -59.60 -20.68
CA GLY A 105 23.64 -60.20 -20.10
C GLY A 105 22.32 -59.47 -20.42
N ASP A 106 21.92 -59.49 -21.70
CA ASP A 106 20.57 -59.41 -22.28
C ASP A 106 19.44 -58.59 -21.58
N SER A 107 18.87 -57.61 -22.28
CA SER A 107 17.71 -57.91 -23.15
C SER A 107 17.02 -56.66 -23.76
N PHE A 108 16.45 -56.90 -24.96
CA PHE A 108 15.33 -56.21 -25.62
C PHE A 108 15.54 -54.90 -26.42
N LEU A 109 15.85 -55.14 -27.71
CA LEU A 109 15.18 -54.65 -28.94
C LEU A 109 15.38 -53.20 -29.44
N TYR A 110 16.41 -53.10 -30.31
CA TYR A 110 16.36 -52.69 -31.72
C TYR A 110 15.89 -51.26 -32.11
N GLN A 111 16.81 -50.32 -31.88
CA GLN A 111 17.59 -49.59 -32.90
C GLN A 111 17.09 -49.56 -34.38
N LYS A 112 16.57 -48.38 -34.77
CA LYS A 112 17.16 -47.39 -35.71
C LYS A 112 17.38 -47.82 -37.18
N SER A 113 16.92 -46.99 -38.11
CA SER A 113 17.84 -46.08 -38.85
C SER A 113 17.13 -45.29 -39.95
N ASN A 114 17.53 -44.02 -40.05
CA ASN A 114 17.22 -43.10 -41.13
C ASN A 114 18.13 -43.39 -42.34
N ILE A 115 17.55 -43.44 -43.54
CA ILE A 115 18.26 -43.21 -44.81
C ILE A 115 17.38 -42.34 -45.72
N SER A 116 17.96 -41.25 -46.18
CA SER A 116 17.49 -40.32 -47.20
C SER A 116 17.55 -40.92 -48.61
N THR A 117 16.55 -40.70 -49.47
CA THR A 117 16.72 -40.75 -50.93
C THR A 117 15.76 -39.82 -51.68
N LEU A 118 16.23 -39.44 -52.86
CA LEU A 118 15.84 -38.34 -53.74
C LEU A 118 14.50 -38.50 -54.50
N LYS A 119 13.95 -37.34 -54.90
CA LYS A 119 13.28 -36.98 -56.18
C LYS A 119 12.15 -37.90 -56.73
N ARG A 120 11.01 -37.28 -57.12
CA ARG A 120 10.62 -36.97 -58.53
C ARG A 120 9.08 -36.93 -58.77
N LYS A 121 8.63 -35.85 -59.45
CA LYS A 121 7.42 -35.64 -60.33
C LYS A 121 6.02 -36.00 -59.78
N LYS A 122 5.06 -35.06 -59.63
CA LYS A 122 4.29 -34.28 -60.64
C LYS A 122 3.36 -35.13 -61.53
N SER A 123 2.05 -35.11 -61.25
CA SER A 123 0.89 -35.06 -62.19
C SER A 123 -0.43 -35.04 -61.40
N GLN A 124 -1.26 -33.98 -61.40
CA GLN A 124 -2.51 -33.80 -62.19
C GLN A 124 -3.52 -34.95 -62.08
N LYS A 125 -4.85 -34.80 -61.98
CA LYS A 125 -5.84 -33.71 -61.79
C LYS A 125 -7.20 -34.46 -61.79
N GLY A 126 -8.17 -34.13 -60.93
CA GLY A 126 -9.53 -34.72 -61.01
C GLY A 126 -10.50 -34.33 -59.88
N HIS A 127 -11.39 -33.38 -60.17
CA HIS A 127 -12.65 -33.01 -59.46
C HIS A 127 -13.61 -34.22 -59.29
N LYS A 128 -14.66 -34.29 -58.46
CA LYS A 128 -15.43 -33.45 -57.50
C LYS A 128 -16.45 -34.42 -56.84
N LYS A 129 -16.82 -34.25 -55.57
CA LYS A 129 -18.22 -34.05 -55.09
C LYS A 129 -18.32 -34.06 -53.56
N ASP A 130 -19.15 -33.14 -53.09
CA ASP A 130 -19.38 -32.69 -51.72
C ASP A 130 -20.02 -33.73 -50.79
N VAL A 131 -19.59 -33.74 -49.51
CA VAL A 131 -20.49 -33.86 -48.35
C VAL A 131 -19.94 -32.95 -47.25
N ALA A 132 -20.75 -31.96 -46.88
CA ALA A 132 -20.51 -31.11 -45.73
C ALA A 132 -20.94 -31.81 -44.43
N ILE A 133 -20.08 -31.79 -43.41
CA ILE A 133 -20.47 -31.84 -42.00
C ILE A 133 -19.78 -30.63 -41.34
N PRO A 134 -20.51 -29.66 -40.77
CA PRO A 134 -19.91 -28.50 -40.14
C PRO A 134 -19.56 -28.76 -38.67
N SER A 135 -18.60 -27.96 -38.19
CA SER A 135 -18.32 -27.60 -36.79
C SER A 135 -17.56 -28.61 -35.91
N LYS A 136 -16.23 -28.54 -35.95
CA LYS A 136 -15.44 -28.61 -34.72
C LYS A 136 -15.81 -27.38 -33.88
N LEU A 137 -16.34 -27.60 -32.69
CA LEU A 137 -16.49 -26.60 -31.64
C LEU A 137 -15.09 -26.17 -31.15
N PRO A 138 -14.66 -24.90 -31.28
CA PRO A 138 -13.44 -24.43 -30.65
C PRO A 138 -13.81 -23.28 -29.71
N SER A 139 -14.42 -23.59 -28.56
CA SER A 139 -14.78 -22.57 -27.57
C SER A 139 -14.62 -22.97 -26.12
N VAL A 140 -14.39 -24.26 -25.80
CA VAL A 140 -14.26 -24.72 -24.40
C VAL A 140 -12.79 -24.76 -23.94
N GLU A 141 -11.85 -25.24 -24.76
CA GLU A 141 -10.43 -25.37 -24.37
C GLU A 141 -9.71 -24.03 -24.07
N LYS A 142 -10.13 -22.91 -24.67
CA LYS A 142 -9.49 -21.60 -24.44
C LYS A 142 -9.82 -20.99 -23.08
N VAL A 143 -11.00 -21.27 -22.53
CA VAL A 143 -11.42 -20.75 -21.22
C VAL A 143 -10.71 -21.50 -20.10
N ASP A 144 -10.58 -22.83 -20.23
CA ASP A 144 -9.85 -23.67 -19.27
C ASP A 144 -8.33 -23.39 -19.30
N SER A 145 -7.76 -23.07 -20.46
CA SER A 145 -6.34 -22.68 -20.55
C SER A 145 -6.05 -21.30 -19.97
N LEU A 146 -6.96 -20.33 -20.15
CA LEU A 146 -6.86 -19.01 -19.53
C LEU A 146 -7.05 -19.09 -18.01
N ALA A 147 -8.05 -19.84 -17.53
CA ALA A 147 -8.30 -20.01 -16.10
C ALA A 147 -7.15 -20.74 -15.39
N SER A 148 -6.61 -21.81 -16.01
CA SER A 148 -5.43 -22.51 -15.47
C SER A 148 -4.18 -21.64 -15.51
N SER A 149 -3.96 -20.84 -16.57
CA SER A 149 -2.88 -19.86 -16.65
C SER A 149 -3.00 -18.76 -15.59
N TRP A 150 -4.21 -18.26 -15.33
CA TRP A 150 -4.48 -17.25 -14.29
C TRP A 150 -4.26 -17.83 -12.90
N PHE A 151 -4.72 -19.07 -12.66
CA PHE A 151 -4.50 -19.78 -11.40
C PHE A 151 -3.02 -20.08 -11.15
N GLN A 152 -2.27 -20.49 -12.18
CA GLN A 152 -0.82 -20.69 -12.07
C GLN A 152 -0.09 -19.36 -11.80
N SER A 153 -0.50 -18.29 -12.47
CA SER A 153 0.05 -16.94 -12.24
C SER A 153 -0.24 -16.46 -10.82
N MET A 154 -1.47 -16.64 -10.33
CA MET A 154 -1.86 -16.31 -8.97
C MET A 154 -1.10 -17.15 -7.94
N LYS A 155 -0.92 -18.45 -8.18
CA LYS A 155 -0.14 -19.34 -7.31
C LYS A 155 1.33 -18.93 -7.26
N SER A 156 1.91 -18.57 -8.40
CA SER A 156 3.29 -18.07 -8.49
C SER A 156 3.48 -16.74 -7.76
N ALA A 157 2.54 -15.79 -7.97
CA ALA A 157 2.53 -14.50 -7.28
C ALA A 157 2.37 -14.68 -5.77
N SER A 158 1.47 -15.56 -5.33
CA SER A 158 1.24 -15.87 -3.91
C SER A 158 2.46 -16.52 -3.26
N TYR A 159 3.10 -17.48 -3.93
CA TYR A 159 4.34 -18.10 -3.44
C TYR A 159 5.49 -17.08 -3.31
N SER A 160 5.65 -16.22 -4.31
CA SER A 160 6.66 -15.16 -4.33
C SER A 160 6.41 -14.11 -3.25
N LEU A 161 5.15 -13.71 -3.06
CA LEU A 161 4.72 -12.80 -2.00
C LEU A 161 4.99 -13.41 -0.62
N PHE A 162 4.63 -14.68 -0.40
CA PHE A 162 4.87 -15.36 0.87
C PHE A 162 6.36 -15.46 1.20
N ARG A 163 7.20 -15.73 0.19
CA ARG A 163 8.65 -15.73 0.33
C ARG A 163 9.20 -14.34 0.63
N ALA A 164 8.68 -13.30 -0.02
CA ALA A 164 9.08 -11.91 0.22
C ALA A 164 8.68 -11.45 1.63
N PHE A 165 7.44 -11.71 2.04
CA PHE A 165 6.90 -11.36 3.35
C PHE A 165 7.64 -12.05 4.50
N ARG A 166 8.10 -13.30 4.31
CA ARG A 166 8.94 -13.99 5.31
C ARG A 166 10.34 -13.38 5.50
N LYS A 167 10.80 -12.49 4.61
CA LYS A 167 12.09 -11.84 4.82
C LYS A 167 11.99 -10.91 6.04
N PRO A 168 12.89 -11.03 7.03
CA PRO A 168 12.82 -10.26 8.27
C PRO A 168 12.96 -8.74 8.02
N ILE A 169 13.58 -8.36 6.90
CA ILE A 169 13.73 -6.96 6.51
C ILE A 169 12.40 -6.29 6.13
N ILE A 170 11.40 -7.07 5.70
CA ILE A 170 10.05 -6.60 5.33
C ILE A 170 9.08 -6.85 6.49
N LEU A 171 9.11 -8.06 7.07
CA LEU A 171 8.22 -8.46 8.15
C LEU A 171 8.31 -7.55 9.38
N ARG A 172 9.53 -7.20 9.81
CA ARG A 172 9.72 -6.43 11.04
C ARG A 172 9.18 -4.99 10.93
N PRO A 173 9.46 -4.22 9.86
CA PRO A 173 8.79 -2.93 9.63
C PRO A 173 7.26 -3.03 9.57
N MET A 174 6.72 -4.02 8.84
CA MET A 174 5.27 -4.20 8.72
C MET A 174 4.62 -4.57 10.07
N ALA A 175 5.25 -5.44 10.85
CA ALA A 175 4.78 -5.81 12.17
C ALA A 175 4.82 -4.62 13.15
N TRP A 176 5.88 -3.79 13.10
CA TRP A 176 5.93 -2.56 13.88
C TRP A 176 4.79 -1.62 13.53
N PHE A 177 4.52 -1.43 12.24
CA PHE A 177 3.46 -0.55 11.76
C PHE A 177 2.07 -1.05 12.19
N PHE A 178 1.82 -2.34 12.04
CA PHE A 178 0.61 -3.00 12.52
C PHE A 178 0.43 -2.83 14.04
N LEU A 179 1.47 -3.12 14.81
CA LEU A 179 1.45 -2.94 16.26
C LEU A 179 1.21 -1.48 16.66
N ALA A 180 1.79 -0.53 15.91
CA ALA A 180 1.60 0.89 16.15
C ALA A 180 0.14 1.35 15.98
N HIS A 181 -0.62 0.73 15.07
CA HIS A 181 -2.04 1.01 14.88
C HIS A 181 -2.94 0.25 15.85
N VAL A 182 -2.60 -0.99 16.19
CA VAL A 182 -3.41 -1.82 17.10
C VAL A 182 -3.32 -1.31 18.53
N VAL A 183 -2.11 -1.00 19.02
CA VAL A 183 -1.90 -0.64 20.43
C VAL A 183 -2.53 0.71 20.78
N VAL A 184 -2.64 1.64 19.83
CA VAL A 184 -3.23 2.95 20.06
C VAL A 184 -4.75 2.85 19.91
N PRO A 185 -5.53 2.99 20.99
CA PRO A 185 -6.99 2.98 20.88
C PRO A 185 -7.45 4.21 20.08
N ASN A 186 -8.25 3.98 19.04
CA ASN A 186 -8.75 5.07 18.21
C ASN A 186 -10.06 5.63 18.81
N LEU A 187 -9.95 6.81 19.44
CA LEU A 187 -11.10 7.54 20.00
C LEU A 187 -11.62 8.66 19.07
N SER A 188 -11.24 8.68 17.78
CA SER A 188 -11.62 9.77 16.86
C SER A 188 -13.13 9.95 16.74
N THR A 189 -13.91 8.86 16.77
CA THR A 189 -15.39 8.94 16.75
C THR A 189 -15.95 9.60 18.01
N VAL A 190 -15.43 9.24 19.20
CA VAL A 190 -15.87 9.82 20.48
C VAL A 190 -15.49 11.30 20.54
N MET A 191 -14.29 11.64 20.08
CA MET A 191 -13.82 13.02 19.99
C MET A 191 -14.68 13.85 19.01
N PHE A 192 -15.11 13.25 17.89
CA PHE A 192 -16.03 13.91 16.95
C PHE A 192 -17.37 14.25 17.62
N TYR A 193 -17.98 13.30 18.34
CA TYR A 193 -19.23 13.57 19.09
C TYR A 193 -19.03 14.66 20.15
N TYR A 194 -17.92 14.65 20.88
CA TYR A 194 -17.59 15.70 21.84
C TYR A 194 -17.48 17.08 21.16
N GLN A 195 -16.83 17.16 20.00
CA GLN A 195 -16.70 18.40 19.23
C GLN A 195 -18.04 18.92 18.69
N THR A 196 -18.95 18.04 18.29
CA THR A 196 -20.26 18.45 17.75
C THR A 196 -21.28 18.75 18.84
N GLU A 197 -21.35 17.95 19.91
CA GLU A 197 -22.41 18.04 20.94
C GLU A 197 -22.04 18.99 22.08
N VAL A 198 -20.77 19.00 22.53
CA VAL A 198 -20.34 19.81 23.68
C VAL A 198 -19.78 21.15 23.23
N LEU A 199 -18.92 21.15 22.20
CA LEU A 199 -18.31 22.37 21.67
C LEU A 199 -19.19 23.08 20.64
N ASN A 200 -20.30 22.47 20.19
CA ASN A 200 -21.21 23.00 19.18
C ASN A 200 -20.50 23.50 17.91
N LEU A 201 -19.47 22.76 17.48
CA LEU A 201 -18.73 23.10 16.26
C LEU A 201 -19.53 22.68 15.03
N GLU A 202 -19.70 23.63 14.11
CA GLU A 202 -20.41 23.40 12.86
C GLU A 202 -19.66 22.40 11.95
N ALA A 203 -20.40 21.57 11.21
CA ALA A 203 -19.80 20.61 10.28
C ALA A 203 -18.91 21.27 9.21
N SER A 204 -19.23 22.51 8.82
CA SER A 204 -18.41 23.34 7.92
C SER A 204 -17.02 23.63 8.51
N PHE A 205 -16.95 23.89 9.83
CA PHE A 205 -15.69 24.10 10.55
C PHE A 205 -14.85 22.81 10.61
N LEU A 206 -15.47 21.65 10.79
CA LEU A 206 -14.77 20.35 10.71
C LEU A 206 -14.20 20.09 9.31
N GLY A 207 -14.87 20.55 8.25
CA GLY A 207 -14.33 20.57 6.89
C GLY A 207 -13.07 21.44 6.76
N THR A 208 -13.08 22.66 7.31
CA THR A 208 -11.89 23.53 7.31
C THR A 208 -10.74 22.97 8.16
N THR A 209 -11.06 22.25 9.23
CA THR A 209 -10.07 21.55 10.07
C THR A 209 -9.30 20.52 9.25
N ARG A 210 -9.96 19.77 8.36
CA ARG A 210 -9.26 18.84 7.44
C ARG A 210 -8.36 19.55 6.44
N VAL A 211 -8.74 20.74 5.95
CA VAL A 211 -7.88 21.54 5.06
C VAL A 211 -6.55 21.86 5.74
N VAL A 212 -6.60 22.22 7.03
CA VAL A 212 -5.39 22.47 7.83
C VAL A 212 -4.56 21.20 7.99
N GLY A 213 -5.18 20.04 8.20
CA GLY A 213 -4.48 18.76 8.21
C GLY A 213 -3.74 18.48 6.90
N TRP A 214 -4.38 18.70 5.76
CA TRP A 214 -3.74 18.56 4.45
C TRP A 214 -2.62 19.57 4.21
N LEU A 215 -2.77 20.82 4.65
CA LEU A 215 -1.69 21.80 4.64
C LEU A 215 -0.51 21.37 5.52
N GLY A 216 -0.79 20.82 6.70
CA GLY A 216 0.22 20.22 7.57
C GLY A 216 0.96 19.07 6.90
N LEU A 217 0.25 18.18 6.20
CA LEU A 217 0.85 17.11 5.41
C LEU A 217 1.72 17.66 4.27
N MET A 218 1.28 18.71 3.59
CA MET A 218 2.01 19.36 2.51
C MET A 218 3.34 19.94 3.01
N VAL A 219 3.31 20.68 4.13
CA VAL A 219 4.50 21.22 4.79
C VAL A 219 5.41 20.09 5.31
N GLY A 220 4.84 19.04 5.89
CA GLY A 220 5.59 17.88 6.36
C GLY A 220 6.30 17.14 5.22
N THR A 221 5.62 16.92 4.10
CA THR A 221 6.17 16.26 2.91
C THR A 221 7.28 17.09 2.28
N PHE A 222 7.11 18.42 2.21
CA PHE A 222 8.17 19.34 1.76
C PHE A 222 9.39 19.29 2.69
N THR A 223 9.16 19.34 4.00
CA THR A 223 10.21 19.21 5.03
C THR A 223 10.93 17.86 4.93
N TYR A 224 10.20 16.79 4.57
CA TYR A 224 10.80 15.49 4.36
C TYR A 224 11.75 15.45 3.19
N ASN A 225 11.31 16.00 2.05
CA ASN A 225 12.15 16.04 0.85
C ASN A 225 13.42 16.89 1.07
N GLN A 226 13.33 17.97 1.83
CA GLN A 226 14.48 18.85 2.06
C GLN A 226 15.45 18.31 3.13
N TYR A 227 14.94 17.77 4.25
CA TYR A 227 15.76 17.43 5.41
C TYR A 227 15.68 15.98 5.85
N LEU A 228 14.48 15.40 5.96
CA LEU A 228 14.29 14.09 6.61
C LEU A 228 14.72 12.91 5.73
N LYS A 229 14.78 13.05 4.39
CA LYS A 229 15.21 11.96 3.50
C LYS A 229 16.62 11.45 3.77
N THR A 230 17.50 12.32 4.28
CA THR A 230 18.89 11.99 4.64
C THR A 230 19.02 11.36 6.04
N MET A 231 17.96 11.46 6.86
CA MET A 231 17.98 10.93 8.21
C MET A 231 17.61 9.44 8.25
N LYS A 232 18.05 8.75 9.32
CA LYS A 232 17.67 7.36 9.58
C LYS A 232 16.16 7.27 9.87
N LEU A 233 15.47 6.30 9.26
CA LEU A 233 14.02 6.09 9.41
C LEU A 233 13.59 6.01 10.88
N ARG A 234 14.36 5.29 11.72
CA ARG A 234 14.09 5.20 13.17
C ARG A 234 13.97 6.57 13.83
N ARG A 235 14.84 7.53 13.48
CA ARG A 235 14.83 8.88 14.07
C ARG A 235 13.57 9.64 13.64
N ILE A 236 13.19 9.55 12.37
CA ILE A 236 11.98 10.17 11.84
C ILE A 236 10.75 9.66 12.59
N LEU A 237 10.67 8.35 12.81
CA LEU A 237 9.54 7.73 13.51
C LEU A 237 9.51 8.05 15.00
N VAL A 238 10.65 8.18 15.67
CA VAL A 238 10.70 8.69 17.06
C VAL A 238 10.10 10.08 17.12
N TRP A 239 10.57 11.02 16.27
CA TRP A 239 10.07 12.39 16.27
C TRP A 239 8.58 12.46 15.90
N ALA A 240 8.14 11.65 14.94
CA ALA A 240 6.73 11.60 14.55
C ALA A 240 5.84 11.03 15.67
N GLN A 241 6.29 10.01 16.40
CA GLN A 241 5.53 9.47 17.54
C GLN A 241 5.53 10.42 18.74
N ILE A 242 6.64 11.11 19.02
CA ILE A 242 6.68 12.16 20.05
C ILE A 242 5.74 13.31 19.68
N GLY A 243 5.77 13.75 18.41
CA GLY A 243 4.84 14.76 17.91
C GLY A 243 3.39 14.32 18.03
N LEU A 244 3.09 13.07 17.67
CA LEU A 244 1.74 12.51 17.82
C LEU A 244 1.29 12.48 19.29
N ALA A 245 2.16 12.04 20.21
CA ALA A 245 1.87 12.02 21.64
C ALA A 245 1.66 13.43 22.23
N LEU A 246 2.40 14.43 21.71
CA LEU A 246 2.21 15.82 22.10
C LEU A 246 0.85 16.37 21.62
N LEU A 247 0.46 16.06 20.38
CA LEU A 247 -0.84 16.50 19.85
C LEU A 247 -2.01 15.80 20.54
N THR A 248 -1.91 14.50 20.85
CA THR A 248 -2.93 13.83 21.65
C THR A 248 -2.96 14.32 23.09
N ALA A 249 -1.84 14.82 23.63
CA ALA A 249 -1.86 15.52 24.91
C ALA A 249 -2.60 16.87 24.83
N LEU A 250 -2.58 17.57 23.69
CA LEU A 250 -3.41 18.77 23.49
C LEU A 250 -4.91 18.44 23.55
N ASP A 251 -5.31 17.25 23.10
CA ASP A 251 -6.70 16.80 23.24
C ASP A 251 -7.10 16.62 24.72
N VAL A 252 -6.16 16.22 25.60
CA VAL A 252 -6.39 16.20 27.07
C VAL A 252 -6.60 17.62 27.60
N VAL A 253 -5.81 18.59 27.13
CA VAL A 253 -5.95 20.02 27.50
C VAL A 253 -7.29 20.58 27.04
N LEU A 254 -7.76 20.18 25.85
CA LEU A 254 -9.08 20.56 25.33
C LEU A 254 -10.20 20.00 26.20
N VAL A 255 -10.19 18.71 26.50
CA VAL A 255 -11.26 18.05 27.27
C VAL A 255 -11.29 18.50 28.73
N SER A 256 -10.14 18.80 29.32
CA SER A 256 -10.05 19.38 30.68
C SER A 256 -10.49 20.84 30.77
N ARG A 257 -10.87 21.48 29.65
CA ARG A 257 -11.22 22.91 29.55
C ARG A 257 -10.13 23.86 30.05
N LEU A 258 -8.88 23.38 30.19
CA LEU A 258 -7.73 24.22 30.55
C LEU A 258 -7.45 25.27 29.47
N ASN A 259 -7.81 24.99 28.23
CA ASN A 259 -7.73 25.94 27.12
C ASN A 259 -8.49 27.25 27.40
N VAL A 260 -9.68 27.20 28.02
CA VAL A 260 -10.47 28.38 28.39
C VAL A 260 -9.78 29.16 29.51
N ALA A 261 -9.14 28.47 30.47
CA ALA A 261 -8.38 29.11 31.54
C ALA A 261 -7.16 29.88 31.02
N PHE A 262 -6.53 29.41 29.93
CA PHE A 262 -5.45 30.10 29.23
C PHE A 262 -5.93 31.12 28.19
N GLY A 263 -7.25 31.28 28.00
CA GLY A 263 -7.84 32.21 27.03
C GLY A 263 -7.70 31.77 25.56
N ILE A 264 -7.41 30.50 25.30
CA ILE A 264 -7.28 29.94 23.95
C ILE A 264 -8.66 29.49 23.46
N SER A 265 -9.03 29.89 22.24
CA SER A 265 -10.29 29.47 21.62
C SER A 265 -10.33 27.96 21.38
N ASP A 266 -11.44 27.33 21.76
CA ASP A 266 -11.81 25.94 21.47
C ASP A 266 -11.52 25.54 20.01
N LYS A 267 -11.84 26.43 19.05
CA LYS A 267 -11.62 26.22 17.62
C LYS A 267 -10.14 26.05 17.26
N ILE A 268 -9.28 26.90 17.82
CA ILE A 268 -7.83 26.88 17.53
C ILE A 268 -7.21 25.61 18.13
N MET A 269 -7.65 25.21 19.32
CA MET A 269 -7.16 24.00 19.97
C MET A 269 -7.54 22.74 19.19
N VAL A 270 -8.79 22.62 18.73
CA VAL A 270 -9.23 21.51 17.86
C VAL A 270 -8.43 21.50 16.56
N LEU A 271 -8.25 22.65 15.94
CA LEU A 271 -7.53 22.80 14.67
C LEU A 271 -6.04 22.46 14.80
N CYS A 272 -5.43 22.69 15.96
CA CYS A 272 -4.04 22.32 16.23
C CYS A 272 -3.88 20.85 16.66
N GLY A 273 -4.81 20.31 17.45
CA GLY A 273 -4.77 18.93 17.95
C GLY A 273 -5.13 17.91 16.87
N SER A 274 -6.42 17.80 16.54
CA SER A 274 -6.93 16.70 15.71
C SER A 274 -6.44 16.77 14.27
N ALA A 275 -6.44 17.96 13.64
CA ALA A 275 -6.03 18.11 12.24
C ALA A 275 -4.55 17.76 12.02
N LEU A 276 -3.69 18.22 12.92
CA LEU A 276 -2.25 18.01 12.79
C LEU A 276 -1.88 16.58 13.21
N SER A 277 -2.63 15.97 14.13
CA SER A 277 -2.49 14.56 14.51
C SER A 277 -2.77 13.63 13.32
N ASP A 278 -3.84 13.91 12.56
CA ASP A 278 -4.14 13.21 11.31
C ASP A 278 -3.02 13.38 10.27
N ALA A 279 -2.50 14.60 10.14
CA ALA A 279 -1.38 14.89 9.24
C ALA A 279 -0.11 14.12 9.61
N ILE A 280 0.23 14.01 10.90
CA ILE A 280 1.38 13.22 11.38
C ILE A 280 1.16 11.72 11.13
N ASN A 281 -0.05 11.21 11.35
CA ASN A 281 -0.36 9.81 11.07
C ASN A 281 -0.16 9.49 9.59
N GLN A 282 -0.67 10.33 8.69
CA GLN A 282 -0.43 10.22 7.26
C GLN A 282 1.06 10.34 6.91
N PHE A 283 1.76 11.32 7.48
CA PHE A 283 3.19 11.52 7.26
C PHE A 283 4.02 10.28 7.62
N LYS A 284 3.68 9.56 8.70
CA LYS A 284 4.36 8.32 9.10
C LYS A 284 4.28 7.22 8.04
N PHE A 285 3.24 7.17 7.21
CA PHE A 285 3.11 6.17 6.14
C PHE A 285 4.15 6.35 5.04
N MET A 286 4.41 7.59 4.65
CA MET A 286 5.22 7.89 3.48
C MET A 286 6.62 7.24 3.54
N PRO A 287 7.44 7.41 4.60
CA PRO A 287 8.75 6.77 4.68
C PRO A 287 8.70 5.24 4.67
N PHE A 288 7.61 4.63 5.16
CA PHE A 288 7.43 3.18 5.12
C PHE A 288 7.12 2.67 3.72
N LEU A 289 6.33 3.41 2.95
CA LEU A 289 6.06 3.10 1.55
C LEU A 289 7.34 3.21 0.71
N ILE A 290 8.20 4.21 0.97
CA ILE A 290 9.51 4.35 0.30
C ILE A 290 10.37 3.12 0.59
N LEU A 291 10.49 2.76 1.87
CA LEU A 291 11.25 1.58 2.29
C LEU A 291 10.66 0.30 1.70
N SER A 292 9.34 0.17 1.68
CA SER A 292 8.66 -0.99 1.09
C SER A 292 9.01 -1.10 -0.38
N GLY A 293 8.90 -0.01 -1.16
CA GLY A 293 9.25 0.03 -2.58
C GLY A 293 10.70 -0.36 -2.85
N GLN A 294 11.64 0.10 -2.02
CA GLN A 294 13.06 -0.26 -2.14
C GLN A 294 13.34 -1.75 -1.83
N LEU A 295 12.54 -2.37 -0.95
CA LEU A 295 12.70 -3.77 -0.54
C LEU A 295 11.87 -4.75 -1.39
N CYS A 296 10.93 -4.24 -2.19
CA CYS A 296 10.08 -5.05 -3.06
C CYS A 296 10.91 -5.84 -4.09
N PRO A 297 10.73 -7.17 -4.19
CA PRO A 297 11.28 -7.92 -5.31
C PRO A 297 10.54 -7.56 -6.61
N PRO A 298 11.25 -7.61 -7.76
CA PRO A 298 10.70 -7.20 -9.06
C PRO A 298 9.49 -8.04 -9.43
N GLY A 299 8.45 -7.39 -9.96
CA GLY A 299 7.28 -8.06 -10.51
C GLY A 299 6.25 -8.48 -9.46
N ILE A 300 6.46 -8.13 -8.19
CA ILE A 300 5.43 -8.27 -7.14
C ILE A 300 5.19 -6.96 -6.38
N GLU A 301 5.66 -5.80 -6.86
CA GLU A 301 5.45 -4.50 -6.19
C GLU A 301 3.96 -4.32 -5.82
N GLY A 302 3.06 -4.46 -6.81
CA GLY A 302 1.62 -4.28 -6.60
C GLY A 302 1.00 -5.19 -5.54
N THR A 303 1.37 -6.48 -5.50
CA THR A 303 0.82 -7.40 -4.51
C THR A 303 1.41 -7.19 -3.12
N LEU A 304 2.67 -6.74 -3.02
CA LEU A 304 3.29 -6.41 -1.72
C LEU A 304 2.74 -5.12 -1.13
N PHE A 305 2.51 -4.07 -1.94
CA PHE A 305 1.82 -2.86 -1.50
C PHE A 305 0.35 -3.13 -1.14
N ALA A 306 -0.34 -3.98 -1.89
CA ALA A 306 -1.69 -4.41 -1.53
C ALA A 306 -1.72 -5.12 -0.17
N LEU A 307 -0.79 -6.05 0.08
CA LEU A 307 -0.65 -6.71 1.37
C LEU A 307 -0.36 -5.69 2.49
N PHE A 308 0.57 -4.77 2.26
CA PHE A 308 0.91 -3.71 3.22
C PHE A 308 -0.33 -2.89 3.62
N MET A 309 -1.09 -2.45 2.61
CA MET A 309 -2.30 -1.65 2.82
C MET A 309 -3.42 -2.47 3.48
N SER A 310 -3.55 -3.76 3.17
CA SER A 310 -4.48 -4.65 3.87
C SER A 310 -4.13 -4.84 5.34
N ILE A 311 -2.84 -5.06 5.67
CA ILE A 311 -2.37 -5.15 7.06
C ILE A 311 -2.65 -3.84 7.80
N ASN A 312 -2.42 -2.71 7.14
CA ASN A 312 -2.71 -1.41 7.72
C ASN A 312 -4.20 -1.21 8.01
N ASN A 313 -5.07 -1.50 7.03
CA ASN A 313 -6.52 -1.38 7.20
C ASN A 313 -7.02 -2.32 8.31
N LEU A 314 -6.45 -3.52 8.43
CA LEU A 314 -6.73 -4.43 9.53
C LEU A 314 -6.29 -3.83 10.88
N GLY A 315 -5.08 -3.28 10.95
CA GLY A 315 -4.58 -2.60 12.15
C GLY A 315 -5.48 -1.44 12.58
N SER A 316 -5.90 -0.59 11.64
CA SER A 316 -6.84 0.51 11.90
C SER A 316 -8.19 -0.01 12.38
N THR A 317 -8.71 -1.10 11.81
CA THR A 317 -9.99 -1.69 12.22
C THR A 317 -9.90 -2.23 13.64
N MET A 318 -8.81 -2.92 13.99
CA MET A 318 -8.55 -3.41 15.33
C MET A 318 -8.35 -2.26 16.34
N GLY A 319 -7.64 -1.20 15.96
CA GLY A 319 -7.49 0.01 16.79
C GLY A 319 -8.82 0.72 17.06
N SER A 320 -9.74 0.76 16.07
CA SER A 320 -11.11 1.25 16.24
C SER A 320 -11.94 0.36 17.17
N PHE A 321 -11.83 -0.96 17.05
CA PHE A 321 -12.47 -1.88 18.00
C PHE A 321 -11.93 -1.67 19.42
N MET A 322 -10.61 -1.56 19.60
CA MET A 322 -10.00 -1.27 20.89
C MET A 322 -10.45 0.08 21.48
N GLY A 323 -10.57 1.11 20.64
CA GLY A 323 -11.13 2.41 21.05
C GLY A 323 -12.58 2.33 21.47
N ALA A 324 -13.42 1.61 20.72
CA ALA A 324 -14.82 1.40 21.08
C ALA A 324 -14.97 0.56 22.37
N SER A 325 -14.15 -0.47 22.55
CA SER A 325 -14.10 -1.26 23.79
C SER A 325 -13.69 -0.39 24.98
N LEU A 326 -12.66 0.46 24.82
CA LEU A 326 -12.24 1.38 25.87
C LEU A 326 -13.34 2.37 26.23
N ALA A 327 -14.03 2.93 25.23
CA ALA A 327 -15.17 3.83 25.44
C ALA A 327 -16.32 3.14 26.19
N SER A 328 -16.61 1.87 25.84
CA SER A 328 -17.64 1.07 26.53
C SER A 328 -17.27 0.74 27.98
N ILE A 329 -16.01 0.39 28.26
CA ILE A 329 -15.52 0.12 29.63
C ILE A 329 -15.61 1.37 30.50
N LEU A 330 -15.26 2.53 29.94
CA LEU A 330 -15.35 3.82 30.62
C LEU A 330 -16.78 4.39 30.66
N SER A 331 -17.77 3.65 30.15
CA SER A 331 -19.18 4.05 30.09
C SER A 331 -19.38 5.44 29.44
N ILE A 332 -18.60 5.74 28.39
CA ILE A 332 -18.73 6.98 27.63
C ILE A 332 -19.94 6.84 26.70
N SER A 333 -20.89 7.76 26.80
CA SER A 333 -22.11 7.79 25.98
C SER A 333 -22.34 9.20 25.43
N SER A 334 -23.13 9.30 24.36
CA SER A 334 -23.59 10.58 23.81
C SER A 334 -24.39 11.34 24.88
N GLY A 335 -23.76 12.35 25.49
CA GLY A 335 -24.32 13.15 26.60
C GLY A 335 -23.58 13.06 27.94
N SER A 336 -22.71 12.06 28.17
CA SER A 336 -21.90 11.95 29.39
C SER A 336 -20.43 11.64 29.05
N PHE A 337 -19.60 12.68 29.10
CA PHE A 337 -18.17 12.62 28.72
C PHE A 337 -17.21 12.69 29.92
N ASP A 338 -17.69 12.45 31.14
CA ASP A 338 -16.91 12.62 32.37
C ASP A 338 -15.63 11.77 32.40
N ASN A 339 -15.70 10.56 31.84
CA ASN A 339 -14.56 9.64 31.73
C ASN A 339 -13.77 9.80 30.42
N LEU A 340 -14.07 10.79 29.58
CA LEU A 340 -13.33 11.00 28.33
C LEU A 340 -11.87 11.37 28.58
N LEU A 341 -11.61 12.14 29.63
CA LEU A 341 -10.26 12.54 30.01
C LEU A 341 -9.37 11.34 30.36
N SER A 342 -9.90 10.35 31.10
CA SER A 342 -9.15 9.13 31.42
C SER A 342 -8.93 8.27 30.17
N GLY A 343 -9.91 8.21 29.25
CA GLY A 343 -9.77 7.53 27.96
C GLY A 343 -8.65 8.13 27.10
N ILE A 344 -8.60 9.45 26.96
CA ILE A 344 -7.54 10.13 26.20
C ILE A 344 -6.20 10.01 26.91
N ALA A 345 -6.15 10.08 28.24
CA ALA A 345 -4.91 9.85 28.99
C ALA A 345 -4.34 8.45 28.71
N ILE A 346 -5.17 7.41 28.73
CA ILE A 346 -4.78 6.04 28.33
C ILE A 346 -4.28 6.03 26.88
N GLN A 347 -4.97 6.71 25.97
CA GLN A 347 -4.54 6.83 24.57
C GLN A 347 -3.15 7.47 24.46
N VAL A 348 -2.86 8.56 25.18
CA VAL A 348 -1.54 9.21 25.19
C VAL A 348 -0.46 8.23 25.64
N PHE A 349 -0.67 7.48 26.73
CA PHE A 349 0.27 6.44 27.15
C PHE A 349 0.47 5.37 26.08
N CYS A 350 -0.62 4.90 25.46
CA CYS A 350 -0.55 3.93 24.37
C CYS A 350 0.18 4.45 23.13
N THR A 351 0.12 5.75 22.82
CA THR A 351 0.87 6.34 21.69
C THR A 351 2.39 6.29 21.87
N LEU A 352 2.88 6.17 23.10
CA LEU A 352 4.31 6.04 23.39
C LEU A 352 4.81 4.59 23.27
N ILE A 353 3.94 3.59 23.44
CA ILE A 353 4.31 2.17 23.40
C ILE A 353 5.04 1.77 22.10
N PRO A 354 4.60 2.18 20.90
CA PRO A 354 5.29 1.85 19.65
C PRO A 354 6.75 2.31 19.59
N ILE A 355 7.14 3.32 20.38
CA ILE A 355 8.53 3.79 20.47
C ILE A 355 9.41 2.68 21.06
N ALA A 356 8.92 1.95 22.07
CA ALA A 356 9.67 0.82 22.65
C ALA A 356 9.92 -0.28 21.62
N PHE A 357 9.00 -0.48 20.67
CA PHE A 357 9.10 -1.49 19.61
C PHE A 357 9.94 -1.07 18.41
N LEU A 358 10.52 0.13 18.38
CA LEU A 358 11.38 0.59 17.27
C LEU A 358 12.63 -0.27 17.02
N PHE A 359 12.95 -1.20 17.94
CA PHE A 359 14.00 -2.19 17.71
C PHE A 359 13.72 -3.09 16.50
N LEU A 360 12.45 -3.26 16.09
CA LEU A 360 12.05 -4.06 14.92
C LEU A 360 12.56 -3.47 13.60
N ILE A 361 12.60 -2.14 13.47
CA ILE A 361 12.97 -1.48 12.21
C ILE A 361 14.47 -1.57 12.00
N PRO A 362 15.02 -1.92 10.83
CA PRO A 362 16.48 -1.97 10.62
C PRO A 362 17.20 -0.65 10.99
N LYS A 363 18.42 -0.73 11.54
CA LYS A 363 19.22 0.46 11.94
C LYS A 363 19.73 1.29 10.75
N GLU A 364 19.80 0.66 9.58
CA GLU A 364 20.39 1.20 8.35
C GLU A 364 19.35 1.69 7.33
N ALA A 365 18.05 1.55 7.62
CA ALA A 365 17.02 2.04 6.72
C ALA A 365 17.03 3.58 6.62
N THR A 366 17.42 4.09 5.46
CA THR A 366 17.38 5.51 5.07
C THR A 366 16.37 5.71 3.95
N GLY A 367 15.86 6.95 3.78
CA GLY A 367 14.98 7.30 2.64
C GLY A 367 15.70 7.28 1.28
N ILE A 368 17.03 7.13 1.29
CA ILE A 368 17.91 7.06 0.13
C ILE A 368 18.50 5.64 0.11
N SER A 369 18.53 5.00 -1.06
CA SER A 369 19.23 3.72 -1.25
C SER A 369 20.73 3.93 -1.04
N ALA A 370 21.34 3.11 -0.18
CA ALA A 370 22.79 3.08 0.01
C ALA A 370 23.55 2.71 -1.27
#